data_AF-A0A6L4ZJ30-F1
#
_entry.id   AF-A0A6L4ZJ30-F1
#
_cell.length_a   1.000
_cell.length_b   1.000
_cell.length_c   1.000
_cell.angle_alpha   90.00
_cell.angle_beta   90.00
_cell.angle_gamma   90.00
#
_symmetry.space_group_name_H-M   'P 1'
#
loop_
_entity.id
_entity.type
_entity.pdbx_description
1 polymer ?
#
loop_
_entity_poly.entity_id
_entity_poly.type
_entity_poly.pdbx_seq_one_letter_code
_entity_poly.pdbx_strand_id
1 'polypeptide(L)'
;MKIVFLGTPEWAVPSFERILADGHQVVAVFTQPDRPAGRGNKLQLPPVKVDALRHNLLVYQPTKVRTPEFRELFESLAPDVAVIVAYGRIIPEW
;
A
#
# COMPACT_ATOMS: atom_id res chain seq x y z
N MET A 1 -13.78 -2.82 10.34
CA MET A 1 -13.01 -1.56 10.31
C MET A 1 -12.64 -1.25 8.88
N LYS A 2 -12.62 0.03 8.52
CA LYS A 2 -12.02 0.57 7.31
C LYS A 2 -10.52 0.68 7.50
N ILE A 3 -9.76 0.01 6.67
CA ILE A 3 -8.30 -0.09 6.78
C ILE A 3 -7.66 0.48 5.52
N VAL A 4 -6.61 1.26 5.70
CA VAL A 4 -5.63 1.51 4.65
C VAL A 4 -4.40 0.66 4.94
N PHE A 5 -3.94 -0.10 3.95
CA PHE A 5 -2.73 -0.91 4.07
C PHE A 5 -1.56 -0.24 3.35
N LEU A 6 -0.42 -0.10 4.00
CA LEU A 6 0.81 0.45 3.43
C LEU A 6 1.91 -0.60 3.48
N GLY A 7 2.30 -1.14 2.33
CA GLY A 7 3.35 -2.15 2.26
C GLY A 7 3.91 -2.37 0.87
N THR A 8 5.10 -2.96 0.77
CA THR A 8 5.79 -3.12 -0.53
C THR A 8 6.29 -4.55 -0.79
N PRO A 9 7.18 -5.12 0.04
CA PRO A 9 7.85 -6.37 -0.30
C PRO A 9 6.96 -7.60 -0.05
N GLU A 10 7.44 -8.75 -0.51
CA GLU A 10 6.74 -10.04 -0.43
C GLU A 10 6.32 -10.42 0.99
N TRP A 11 7.16 -10.14 1.99
CA TRP A 11 6.86 -10.46 3.39
C TRP A 11 5.81 -9.53 4.04
N ALA A 12 5.38 -8.47 3.35
CA ALA A 12 4.22 -7.69 3.76
C ALA A 12 2.89 -8.29 3.24
N VAL A 13 2.93 -9.22 2.29
CA VAL A 13 1.72 -9.84 1.70
C VAL A 13 0.96 -10.70 2.72
N PRO A 14 1.59 -11.57 3.54
CA PRO A 14 0.83 -12.42 4.46
C PRO A 14 -0.02 -11.66 5.48
N SER A 15 0.46 -10.51 5.97
CA SER A 15 -0.32 -9.68 6.89
C SER A 15 -1.47 -8.96 6.19
N PHE A 16 -1.27 -8.55 4.94
CA PHE A 16 -2.32 -7.99 4.10
C PHE A 16 -3.42 -9.00 3.78
N GLU A 17 -3.05 -10.20 3.30
CA GLU A 17 -4.00 -11.29 3.02
C GLU A 17 -4.78 -11.67 4.28
N ARG A 18 -4.10 -11.71 5.45
CA ARG A 18 -4.77 -12.01 6.72
C ARG A 18 -5.83 -10.97 7.08
N ILE A 19 -5.54 -9.68 6.89
CA ILE A 19 -6.49 -8.59 7.13
C ILE A 19 -7.74 -8.73 6.27
N LEU A 20 -7.58 -9.11 5.00
CA LEU A 20 -8.69 -9.37 4.09
C LEU A 20 -9.50 -10.60 4.56
N ALA A 21 -8.81 -11.69 4.92
CA ALA A 21 -9.44 -12.92 5.39
C ALA A 21 -10.24 -12.73 6.69
N ASP A 22 -9.80 -11.83 7.56
CA ASP A 22 -10.51 -11.46 8.80
C ASP A 22 -11.75 -10.57 8.54
N GLY A 23 -12.07 -10.27 7.29
CA GLY A 23 -13.29 -9.55 6.89
C GLY A 23 -13.21 -8.04 7.09
N HIS A 24 -12.02 -7.47 7.25
CA HIS A 24 -11.86 -6.01 7.30
C HIS A 24 -12.04 -5.38 5.92
N GLN A 25 -12.55 -4.15 5.89
CA GLN A 25 -12.73 -3.40 4.66
C GLN A 25 -11.44 -2.65 4.33
N VAL A 26 -10.58 -3.22 3.49
CA VAL A 26 -9.43 -2.47 2.97
C VAL A 26 -9.93 -1.49 1.91
N VAL A 27 -9.87 -0.20 2.20
CA VAL A 27 -10.37 0.86 1.28
C VAL A 27 -9.32 1.29 0.27
N ALA A 28 -8.04 1.15 0.60
CA ALA A 28 -6.93 1.41 -0.32
C ALA A 28 -5.65 0.71 0.13
N VAL A 29 -4.76 0.47 -0.83
CA VAL A 29 -3.42 -0.05 -0.62
C VAL A 29 -2.40 0.97 -1.14
N PHE A 30 -1.43 1.35 -0.31
CA PHE A 30 -0.29 2.16 -0.72
C PHE A 30 0.95 1.30 -0.81
N THR A 31 1.66 1.41 -1.93
CA THR A 31 2.94 0.72 -2.13
C THR A 31 3.96 1.64 -2.81
N GLN A 32 5.24 1.27 -2.82
CA GLN A 32 6.25 2.03 -3.56
C GLN A 32 5.94 2.01 -5.06
N PRO A 33 6.38 3.01 -5.84
CA PRO A 33 6.32 2.95 -7.30
C PRO A 33 6.96 1.69 -7.88
N ASP A 34 6.47 1.25 -9.03
CA ASP A 34 7.07 0.15 -9.79
C ASP A 34 8.54 0.49 -10.09
N ARG A 35 9.44 -0.50 -9.94
CA ARG A 35 10.87 -0.30 -10.11
C ARG A 35 11.49 -1.42 -10.94
N PRO A 36 12.51 -1.11 -11.75
CA PRO A 36 13.35 -2.13 -12.36
C PRO A 36 13.98 -3.03 -11.30
N ALA A 37 13.92 -4.35 -11.49
CA ALA A 37 14.56 -5.31 -10.60
C ALA A 37 15.05 -6.56 -11.35
N GLY A 38 16.00 -7.27 -10.73
CA GLY A 38 16.60 -8.50 -11.27
C GLY A 38 17.52 -8.27 -12.48
N ARG A 39 17.97 -9.37 -13.09
CA ARG A 39 18.83 -9.32 -14.28
C ARG A 39 18.03 -8.80 -15.48
N GLY A 40 18.52 -7.73 -16.10
CA GLY A 40 17.88 -7.10 -17.26
C GLY A 40 16.89 -5.98 -16.92
N ASN A 41 16.81 -5.53 -15.66
CA ASN A 41 16.08 -4.32 -15.25
C ASN A 41 14.64 -4.23 -15.78
N LYS A 42 13.94 -5.37 -15.84
CA LYS A 42 12.53 -5.37 -16.20
C LYS A 42 11.73 -4.67 -15.10
N LEU A 43 10.74 -3.88 -15.50
CA LEU A 43 9.83 -3.23 -14.57
C LEU A 43 9.08 -4.31 -13.79
N GLN A 44 9.17 -4.27 -12.46
CA GLN A 44 8.43 -5.17 -11.58
C GLN A 44 7.45 -4.39 -10.73
N LEU A 45 6.24 -4.95 -10.61
CA LEU A 45 5.24 -4.48 -9.68
C LEU A 45 5.65 -4.93 -8.26
N PRO A 46 5.49 -4.09 -7.23
CA PRO A 46 5.66 -4.52 -5.86
C PRO A 46 4.75 -5.71 -5.54
N PRO A 47 5.21 -6.72 -4.78
CA PRO A 47 4.40 -7.87 -4.38
C PRO A 47 3.04 -7.51 -3.79
N VAL A 48 2.98 -6.49 -2.92
CA VAL A 48 1.73 -5.99 -2.33
C VAL A 48 0.79 -5.39 -3.39
N LYS A 49 1.31 -4.72 -4.43
CA LYS A 49 0.47 -4.25 -5.55
C LYS A 49 -0.10 -5.41 -6.34
N VAL A 50 0.70 -6.42 -6.64
CA VAL A 50 0.22 -7.60 -7.37
C VAL A 50 -0.94 -8.24 -6.61
N ASP A 51 -0.80 -8.38 -5.29
CA ASP A 51 -1.85 -8.97 -4.47
C ASP A 51 -3.11 -8.10 -4.36
N ALA A 52 -2.95 -6.80 -4.10
CA ALA A 52 -4.07 -5.87 -4.03
C ALA A 52 -4.89 -5.83 -5.34
N LEU A 53 -4.21 -5.91 -6.49
CA LEU A 53 -4.87 -5.97 -7.80
C LEU A 53 -5.66 -7.27 -8.00
N ARG A 54 -5.21 -8.41 -7.48
CA ARG A 54 -5.99 -9.68 -7.51
C ARG A 54 -7.31 -9.55 -6.77
N HIS A 55 -7.34 -8.74 -5.72
CA HIS A 55 -8.53 -8.44 -4.93
C HIS A 55 -9.35 -7.24 -5.44
N ASN A 56 -9.00 -6.68 -6.61
CA ASN A 56 -9.65 -5.49 -7.21
C ASN A 56 -9.67 -4.26 -6.28
N LEU A 57 -8.61 -4.08 -5.48
CA LEU A 57 -8.49 -2.95 -4.55
C LEU A 57 -7.85 -1.74 -5.21
N LEU A 58 -8.18 -0.55 -4.70
CA LEU A 58 -7.52 0.69 -5.11
C LEU A 58 -6.06 0.66 -4.66
N VAL A 59 -5.14 0.90 -5.61
CA VAL A 59 -3.70 0.95 -5.36
C VAL A 59 -3.16 2.34 -5.66
N TYR A 60 -2.47 2.93 -4.69
CA TYR A 60 -1.78 4.21 -4.83
C TYR A 60 -0.27 4.04 -4.68
N GLN A 61 0.49 4.73 -5.53
CA GLN A 61 1.95 4.64 -5.57
C GLN A 61 2.62 6.02 -5.48
N PRO A 62 2.40 6.77 -4.39
CA PRO A 62 2.95 8.11 -4.25
C PRO A 62 4.49 8.07 -4.25
N THR A 63 5.10 8.99 -5.00
CA THR A 63 6.56 9.14 -5.03
C THR A 63 7.09 9.84 -3.77
N LYS A 64 6.23 10.61 -3.10
CA LYS A 64 6.50 11.33 -1.85
C LYS A 64 5.25 11.25 -0.95
N VAL A 65 5.48 11.13 0.35
CA VAL A 65 4.41 11.07 1.36
C VAL A 65 4.36 12.32 2.23
N ARG A 66 5.20 13.32 1.97
CA ARG A 66 5.19 14.62 2.65
C ARG A 66 4.70 15.68 1.68
N THR A 67 3.49 15.50 1.15
CA THR A 67 2.88 16.46 0.23
C THR A 67 1.40 16.68 0.58
N PRO A 68 0.84 17.87 0.31
CA PRO A 68 -0.57 18.15 0.54
C PRO A 68 -1.49 17.17 -0.21
N GLU A 69 -1.13 16.77 -1.42
CA GLU A 69 -1.97 15.89 -2.24
C GLU A 69 -2.05 14.48 -1.66
N PHE A 70 -0.94 13.96 -1.11
CA PHE A 70 -0.95 12.68 -0.41
C PHE A 70 -1.78 12.77 0.87
N ARG A 71 -1.73 13.90 1.58
CA ARG A 71 -2.55 14.16 2.76
C ARG A 71 -4.04 14.16 2.46
N GLU A 72 -4.45 15.00 1.52
CA GLU A 72 -5.85 15.12 1.10
C GLU A 72 -6.39 13.78 0.63
N LEU A 73 -5.61 13.03 -0.16
CA LEU A 73 -5.97 11.69 -0.58
C LEU A 73 -6.16 10.76 0.62
N PHE A 74 -5.20 10.72 1.54
CA PHE A 74 -5.25 9.83 2.70
C PHE A 74 -6.44 10.15 3.63
N GLU A 75 -6.68 11.44 3.91
CA GLU A 75 -7.81 11.91 4.72
C GLU A 75 -9.16 11.61 4.04
N SER A 76 -9.25 11.73 2.71
CA SER A 76 -10.48 11.44 1.96
C SER A 76 -10.94 9.98 2.05
N LEU A 77 -10.00 9.06 2.30
CA LEU A 77 -10.30 7.63 2.46
C LEU A 77 -10.98 7.32 3.80
N ALA A 78 -10.89 8.22 4.77
CA ALA A 78 -11.46 8.09 6.12
C ALA A 78 -11.26 6.69 6.76
N PRO A 79 -10.01 6.19 6.89
CA PRO A 79 -9.74 4.92 7.55
C PRO A 79 -9.94 5.00 9.06
N ASP A 80 -10.37 3.90 9.68
CA ASP A 80 -10.34 3.73 11.14
C ASP A 80 -8.90 3.51 11.62
N VAL A 81 -8.09 2.82 10.81
CA VAL A 81 -6.68 2.51 11.11
C VAL A 81 -5.85 2.37 9.83
N ALA A 82 -4.58 2.76 9.94
CA ALA A 82 -3.55 2.51 8.94
C ALA A 82 -2.64 1.36 9.40
N VAL A 83 -2.51 0.32 8.58
CA VAL A 83 -1.59 -0.79 8.85
C VAL A 83 -0.36 -0.64 7.98
N ILE A 84 0.81 -0.47 8.59
CA ILE A 84 2.07 -0.22 7.89
C ILE A 84 3.01 -1.42 8.07
N VAL A 85 3.40 -2.05 6.97
CA VAL A 85 4.32 -3.20 6.96
C VAL A 85 5.34 -3.02 5.85
N ALA A 86 6.59 -2.72 6.23
CA ALA A 86 7.70 -2.62 5.29
C ALA A 86 7.45 -1.68 4.08
N TYR A 87 6.78 -0.55 4.31
CA TYR A 87 6.44 0.41 3.25
C TYR A 87 7.66 1.18 2.69
N GLY A 88 8.72 1.35 3.49
CA GLY A 88 9.96 2.00 3.04
C GLY A 88 9.85 3.52 2.84
N ARG A 89 8.84 4.16 3.45
CA ARG A 89 8.71 5.62 3.56
C ARG A 89 8.46 5.99 5.02
N ILE A 90 8.99 7.12 5.44
CA ILE A 90 8.70 7.70 6.75
C ILE A 90 7.33 8.38 6.68
N ILE A 91 6.39 7.90 7.47
CA ILE A 91 5.06 8.49 7.57
C ILE A 91 5.16 9.81 8.36
N PRO A 92 4.63 10.91 7.84
CA PRO A 92 4.60 12.19 8.55
C PRO A 92 3.54 12.21 9.66
N GLU A 93 3.62 13.20 10.56
CA GLU A 93 2.76 13.32 11.74
C GLU A 93 1.40 14.00 11.49
N TRP A 94 1.08 14.30 10.23
CA TRP A 94 -0.10 15.08 9.89
C TRP A 94 -1.34 14.23 9.61
#